data_AF-C4FPB4-F1
#
_entry.id   AF-C4FPB4-F1
#
_cell.length_a   1.000
_cell.length_b   1.000
_cell.length_c   1.000
_cell.angle_alpha   90.00
_cell.angle_beta   90.00
_cell.angle_gamma   90.00
#
_symmetry.space_group_name_H-M   'P 1'
#
loop_
_entity.id
_entity.type
_entity.pdbx_description
1 polymer ?
#
loop_
_entity_poly.entity_id
_entity_poly.type
_entity_poly.pdbx_seq_one_letter_code
_entity_poly.pdbx_strand_id
1 'polypeptide(L)'
;MNIPQKLINSIKQSYKSVRVANIHPTGILATRALVFIMLVPILLVVTQYVMSFISGYVSDEANKLINVGINIIDHIFIPSVLTAIVGFLGLWVDQNNNGIPDRLEEEDKR
;
A
#
# COMPACT_ATOMS: atom_id res chain seq x y z
N MET A 1 24.56 14.50 18.71
CA MET A 1 23.28 14.10 19.35
C MET A 1 23.27 12.58 19.45
N ASN A 2 23.42 12.03 20.65
CA ASN A 2 23.47 10.59 20.87
C ASN A 2 22.09 9.98 20.61
N ILE A 3 21.91 9.35 19.44
CA ILE A 3 20.81 8.40 19.27
C ILE A 3 20.97 7.38 20.40
N PRO A 4 20.01 7.27 21.32
CA PRO A 4 20.19 6.44 22.50
C PRO A 4 20.47 5.01 22.02
N GLN A 5 21.60 4.43 22.46
CA GLN A 5 22.00 3.06 22.10
C GLN A 5 20.86 2.04 22.35
N LYS A 6 19.94 2.35 23.29
CA LYS A 6 18.70 1.60 23.51
C LYS A 6 17.80 1.50 22.27
N LEU A 7 17.70 2.55 21.46
CA LEU A 7 16.89 2.56 20.23
C LEU A 7 17.55 1.71 19.14
N ILE A 8 18.87 1.86 18.95
CA ILE A 8 19.64 1.04 18.00
C ILE A 8 19.61 -0.43 18.39
N ASN A 9 19.74 -0.73 19.69
CA ASN A 9 19.65 -2.10 20.20
C ASN A 9 18.23 -2.65 20.10
N SER A 10 17.19 -1.84 20.34
CA SER A 10 15.79 -2.26 20.12
C SER A 10 15.52 -2.56 18.65
N ILE A 11 16.01 -1.73 17.72
CA ILE A 11 15.89 -1.98 16.28
C ILE A 11 16.62 -3.28 15.92
N LYS A 12 17.88 -3.47 16.36
CA LYS A 12 18.63 -4.71 16.12
C LYS A 12 17.94 -5.95 16.70
N GLN A 13 17.34 -5.82 17.88
CA GLN A 13 16.65 -6.90 18.56
C GLN A 13 15.32 -7.21 17.88
N SER A 14 14.59 -6.20 17.42
CA SER A 14 13.41 -6.36 16.55
C SER A 14 13.77 -7.03 15.22
N TYR A 15 14.88 -6.66 14.57
CA TYR A 15 15.35 -7.35 13.35
C TYR A 15 15.74 -8.82 13.61
N LYS A 16 16.42 -9.11 14.73
CA LYS A 16 16.67 -10.50 15.15
C LYS A 16 15.39 -11.23 15.49
N SER A 17 14.42 -10.57 16.14
CA SER A 17 13.14 -11.15 16.52
C SER A 17 12.24 -11.42 15.31
N VAL A 18 12.30 -10.57 14.27
CA VAL A 18 11.63 -10.80 12.98
C VAL A 18 12.27 -11.93 12.18
N ARG A 19 13.56 -12.23 12.41
CA ARG A 19 14.26 -13.37 11.82
C ARG A 19 14.10 -14.67 12.63
N VAL A 20 13.86 -14.57 13.93
CA VAL A 20 13.73 -15.70 14.87
C VAL A 20 12.26 -16.12 15.05
N ALA A 21 11.34 -15.17 15.06
CA ALA A 21 9.95 -15.44 14.74
C ALA A 21 9.89 -15.63 13.22
N ASN A 22 9.25 -16.69 12.76
CA ASN A 22 9.12 -17.07 11.35
C ASN A 22 8.25 -16.09 10.53
N ILE A 23 8.37 -14.77 10.81
CA ILE A 23 7.67 -13.68 10.15
C ILE A 23 8.40 -13.47 8.83
N HIS A 24 8.07 -14.31 7.87
CA HIS A 24 8.25 -13.96 6.47
C HIS A 24 7.51 -12.63 6.29
N PRO A 25 8.17 -11.52 5.92
CA PRO A 25 7.47 -10.32 5.52
C PRO A 25 6.69 -10.68 4.25
N THR A 26 5.50 -11.25 4.47
CA THR A 26 4.67 -11.81 3.41
C THR A 26 4.38 -10.72 2.40
N GLY A 27 4.45 -11.05 1.11
CA GLY A 27 3.98 -10.14 0.06
C GLY A 27 2.57 -9.62 0.28
N ILE A 28 1.76 -10.38 1.03
CA ILE A 28 0.41 -10.01 1.45
C ILE A 28 0.41 -8.69 2.24
N LEU A 29 1.38 -8.44 3.14
CA LEU A 29 1.48 -7.17 3.85
C LEU A 29 1.82 -6.02 2.92
N ALA A 30 2.79 -6.22 2.01
CA ALA A 30 3.16 -5.22 1.00
C ALA A 30 1.97 -4.92 0.06
N THR A 31 1.24 -5.95 -0.33
CA THR A 31 0.01 -5.90 -1.12
C THR A 31 -1.06 -5.06 -0.44
N ARG A 32 -1.34 -5.34 0.84
CA ARG A 32 -2.33 -4.60 1.64
C ARG A 32 -1.93 -3.14 1.80
N ALA A 33 -0.66 -2.86 2.07
CA ALA A 33 -0.15 -1.50 2.15
C ALA A 33 -0.27 -0.76 0.81
N LEU A 34 0.03 -1.42 -0.31
CA LEU A 34 -0.09 -0.86 -1.65
C LEU A 34 -1.54 -0.50 -1.98
N VAL A 35 -2.47 -1.42 -1.76
CA VAL A 35 -3.91 -1.15 -1.95
C VAL A 35 -4.36 0.01 -1.07
N PHE A 36 -3.91 0.06 0.19
CA PHE A 36 -4.25 1.15 1.10
C PHE A 36 -3.76 2.50 0.57
N ILE A 37 -2.52 2.59 0.09
CA ILE A 37 -1.95 3.81 -0.51
C ILE A 37 -2.76 4.24 -1.75
N MET A 38 -3.22 3.29 -2.58
CA MET A 38 -4.06 3.60 -3.74
C MET A 38 -5.45 4.13 -3.38
N LEU A 39 -5.98 3.81 -2.19
CA LEU A 39 -7.28 4.31 -1.74
C LEU A 39 -7.20 5.73 -1.17
N VAL A 40 -6.02 6.19 -0.72
CA VAL A 40 -5.84 7.52 -0.11
C VAL A 40 -6.31 8.67 -1.02
N PRO A 41 -5.96 8.73 -2.32
CA PRO A 41 -6.42 9.80 -3.21
C PRO A 41 -7.94 9.84 -3.34
N ILE A 42 -8.59 8.68 -3.45
CA ILE A 42 -10.05 8.56 -3.53
C ILE A 42 -10.68 9.14 -2.28
N LEU A 43 -10.18 8.75 -1.10
CA LEU A 43 -10.72 9.19 0.18
C LEU A 43 -10.57 10.70 0.36
N LEU A 44 -9.45 11.29 -0.07
CA LEU A 44 -9.23 12.74 -0.07
C LEU A 44 -10.24 13.47 -0.98
N VAL A 45 -10.41 13.02 -2.23
CA VAL A 45 -11.33 13.66 -3.18
C VAL A 45 -12.78 13.58 -2.68
N VAL A 46 -13.22 12.42 -2.20
CA VAL A 46 -14.58 12.23 -1.67
C VAL A 46 -14.84 13.15 -0.49
N THR A 47 -13.89 13.24 0.46
CA THR A 47 -14.02 14.12 1.62
C THR A 47 -14.19 15.58 1.19
N GLN A 48 -13.40 16.02 0.22
CA GLN A 48 -13.38 17.40 -0.26
C GLN A 48 -14.63 17.75 -1.08
N TYR A 49 -15.12 16.77 -1.85
CA TYR A 49 -16.39 16.88 -2.56
C TYR A 49 -17.55 17.05 -1.58
N VAL A 50 -17.62 16.22 -0.54
CA VAL A 50 -18.65 16.31 0.51
C VAL A 50 -18.57 17.63 1.28
N MET A 51 -17.37 18.08 1.66
CA MET A 51 -17.18 19.37 2.33
C MET A 51 -17.63 20.54 1.46
N SER A 52 -17.32 20.51 0.16
CA SER A 52 -17.75 21.53 -0.79
C SER A 52 -19.27 21.53 -0.96
N PHE A 53 -19.90 20.36 -0.95
CA PHE A 53 -21.34 20.21 -1.04
C PHE A 53 -22.07 20.76 0.20
N ILE A 54 -21.59 20.43 1.40
CA ILE A 54 -22.14 20.94 2.66
C ILE A 54 -21.99 22.47 2.75
N SER A 55 -20.88 23.02 2.25
CA SER A 55 -20.60 24.46 2.31
C SER A 55 -21.47 25.29 1.35
N GLY A 56 -22.13 24.67 0.37
CA GLY A 56 -23.00 25.35 -0.59
C GLY A 56 -22.26 26.21 -1.63
N TYR A 57 -20.94 26.28 -1.56
CA TYR A 57 -20.06 26.90 -2.56
C TYR A 57 -18.76 26.09 -2.65
N VAL A 58 -18.21 26.00 -3.85
CA VAL A 58 -16.92 25.36 -4.09
C VAL A 58 -15.87 26.46 -4.13
N SER A 59 -14.93 26.49 -3.18
CA SER A 59 -13.79 27.41 -3.28
C SER A 59 -12.91 27.02 -4.47
N ASP A 60 -12.19 27.99 -5.06
CA ASP A 60 -11.27 27.72 -6.17
C ASP A 60 -10.20 26.68 -5.80
N GLU A 61 -9.78 26.68 -4.53
CA GLU A 61 -8.85 25.71 -3.97
C GLU A 61 -9.45 24.31 -3.87
N ALA A 62 -10.69 24.18 -3.38
CA ALA A 62 -11.39 22.90 -3.32
C ALA A 62 -11.63 22.35 -4.72
N ASN A 63 -12.03 23.20 -5.67
CA ASN A 63 -12.23 22.81 -7.06
C ASN A 63 -10.92 22.31 -7.69
N LYS A 64 -9.81 23.05 -7.48
CA LYS A 64 -8.49 22.63 -7.95
C LYS A 64 -8.05 21.30 -7.32
N LEU A 65 -8.28 21.11 -6.03
CA LEU A 65 -7.89 19.89 -5.32
C LEU A 65 -8.72 18.68 -5.77
N ILE A 66 -10.02 18.88 -6.03
CA ILE A 66 -10.90 17.87 -6.63
C ILE A 66 -10.40 17.52 -8.04
N ASN A 67 -10.12 18.50 -8.90
CA ASN A 67 -9.67 18.26 -10.28
C ASN A 67 -8.30 17.55 -10.34
N VAL A 68 -7.33 17.98 -9.53
CA VAL A 68 -6.03 17.33 -9.45
C VAL A 68 -6.18 15.92 -8.87
N GLY A 69 -7.00 15.77 -7.83
CA GLY A 69 -7.27 14.47 -7.23
C GLY A 69 -7.92 13.49 -8.22
N ILE A 70 -8.90 13.94 -9.01
CA ILE A 70 -9.51 13.13 -10.09
C ILE A 70 -8.46 12.75 -11.14
N ASN A 71 -7.63 13.70 -11.59
CA ASN A 71 -6.55 13.38 -12.54
C ASN A 71 -5.57 12.33 -12.00
N ILE A 72 -5.23 12.39 -10.71
CA ILE A 72 -4.37 11.38 -10.07
C ILE A 72 -5.09 10.02 -10.03
N ILE A 73 -6.36 9.98 -9.61
CA ILE A 73 -7.16 8.75 -9.58
C ILE A 73 -7.23 8.14 -10.98
N ASP A 74 -7.55 8.92 -12.00
CA ASP A 74 -7.65 8.43 -13.37
C ASP A 74 -6.34 7.81 -13.82
N HIS A 75 -5.18 8.43 -13.55
CA HIS A 75 -3.89 7.84 -13.94
C HIS A 75 -3.53 6.57 -13.15
N ILE A 76 -3.93 6.46 -11.89
CA ILE A 76 -3.69 5.28 -11.04
C ILE A 76 -4.61 4.11 -11.43
N PHE A 77 -5.86 4.40 -11.78
CA PHE A 77 -6.89 3.40 -12.05
C PHE A 77 -7.13 3.14 -13.55
N ILE A 78 -6.22 3.57 -14.43
CA ILE A 78 -6.19 3.13 -15.83
C ILE A 78 -6.07 1.58 -15.88
N PRO A 79 -6.79 0.90 -16.80
CA PRO A 79 -6.78 -0.55 -16.92
C PRO A 79 -5.39 -1.20 -16.97
N SER A 80 -4.41 -0.56 -17.63
CA SER A 80 -3.03 -1.08 -17.72
C SER A 80 -2.32 -1.13 -16.37
N VAL A 81 -2.44 -0.07 -15.55
CA VAL A 81 -1.83 0.00 -14.22
C VAL A 81 -2.48 -1.01 -13.29
N LEU A 82 -3.80 -1.12 -13.31
CA LEU A 82 -4.52 -2.13 -12.54
C LEU A 82 -4.12 -3.55 -12.93
N THR A 83 -3.98 -3.83 -14.23
CA THR A 83 -3.54 -5.15 -14.71
C THR A 83 -2.13 -5.48 -14.24
N ALA A 84 -1.21 -4.51 -14.30
CA ALA A 84 0.16 -4.70 -13.81
C ALA A 84 0.20 -4.96 -12.30
N ILE A 85 -0.62 -4.23 -11.53
CA ILE A 85 -0.73 -4.43 -10.08
C ILE A 85 -1.34 -5.80 -9.80
N VAL A 86 -2.48 -6.16 -10.38
CA VAL A 86 -3.10 -7.49 -10.19
C VAL A 86 -2.15 -8.61 -10.59
N GLY A 87 -1.40 -8.45 -11.68
CA GLY A 87 -0.35 -9.38 -12.09
C GLY A 87 0.77 -9.51 -11.06
N PHE A 88 1.26 -8.38 -10.54
CA PHE A 88 2.25 -8.35 -9.45
C PHE A 88 1.70 -9.00 -8.17
N LEU A 89 0.47 -8.69 -7.77
CA LEU A 89 -0.19 -9.29 -6.61
C LEU A 89 -0.39 -10.79 -6.79
N GLY A 90 -0.69 -11.23 -8.02
CA GLY A 90 -0.77 -12.64 -8.40
C GLY A 90 0.53 -13.40 -8.17
N LEU A 91 1.69 -12.74 -8.26
CA LEU A 91 2.98 -13.36 -7.93
C LEU A 91 3.18 -13.59 -6.43
N TRP A 92 2.42 -12.91 -5.58
CA TRP A 92 2.51 -12.99 -4.12
C TRP A 92 1.34 -13.77 -3.50
N VAL A 93 0.56 -14.48 -4.32
CA VAL A 93 -0.48 -15.39 -3.83
C VAL A 93 0.18 -16.54 -3.08
N ASP A 94 -0.32 -16.78 -1.89
CA ASP A 94 0.11 -17.84 -0.97
C ASP A 94 -1.16 -18.54 -0.48
N GLN A 95 -1.53 -19.65 -1.13
CA GLN A 95 -2.71 -20.44 -0.80
C GLN A 95 -2.48 -21.31 0.44
N ASN A 96 -1.25 -21.76 0.64
CA ASN A 96 -0.89 -22.69 1.72
C ASN A 96 -0.60 -21.95 3.06
N ASN A 97 -0.58 -20.60 3.04
CA ASN A 97 -0.33 -19.69 4.15
C ASN A 97 1.01 -19.93 4.86
N ASN A 98 2.03 -20.43 4.15
CA ASN A 98 3.34 -20.69 4.72
C ASN A 98 4.27 -19.45 4.69
N GLY A 99 3.80 -18.35 4.08
CA GLY A 99 4.50 -17.07 3.98
C GLY A 99 5.37 -16.91 2.74
N ILE A 100 5.40 -17.91 1.86
CA ILE A 100 6.12 -17.93 0.59
C ILE A 100 5.08 -17.95 -0.54
N PRO A 101 5.23 -17.14 -1.60
CA PRO A 101 4.35 -17.23 -2.74
C PRO A 101 4.43 -18.58 -3.46
N ASP A 102 3.26 -19.13 -3.82
CA ASP A 102 3.15 -20.46 -4.44
C ASP A 102 3.99 -20.56 -5.73
N ARG A 103 4.10 -19.48 -6.51
CA ARG A 103 4.89 -19.44 -7.75
C ARG A 103 6.39 -19.64 -7.54
N LEU A 104 6.92 -19.23 -6.38
CA LEU A 104 8.33 -19.44 -6.03
C LEU A 104 8.58 -20.88 -5.54
N GLU A 105 7.55 -21.57 -5.04
CA GLU A 105 7.64 -22.98 -4.66
C GLU A 105 7.55 -23.93 -5.85
N GLU A 106 6.80 -23.55 -6.89
CA GLU A 106 6.72 -24.33 -8.13
C GLU A 106 8.07 -24.39 -8.87
N GLU A 107 8.91 -23.36 -8.76
CA GLU A 107 10.25 -23.34 -9.34
C GLU A 107 11.22 -24.27 -8.59
N ASP A 108 11.08 -24.43 -7.27
CA ASP A 108 11.95 -25.32 -6.46
C ASP A 108 11.57 -26.81 -6.61
N LYS A 109 10.40 -27.10 -7.19
CA LYS A 109 9.91 -28.47 -7.46
C LYS A 109 10.26 -29.00 -8.86
N ARG A 110 10.97 -28.24 -9.70
CA ARG A 110 11.45 -28.65 -11.03
C ARG A 110 12.96 -28.90 -11.04
#